data_AF-A0A2E4D6U4-F1
#
_entry.id   AF-A0A2E4D6U4-F1
#
_cell.length_a   1.000
_cell.length_b   1.000
_cell.length_c   1.000
_cell.angle_alpha   90.00
_cell.angle_beta   90.00
_cell.angle_gamma   90.00
#
_symmetry.space_group_name_H-M   'P 1'
#
loop_
_entity.id
_entity.type
_entity.pdbx_description
1 polymer ?
#
loop_
_entity_poly.entity_id
_entity_poly.type
_entity_poly.pdbx_seq_one_letter_code
_entity_poly.pdbx_strand_id
1 'polypeptide(L)'
;MDWFLIKENEHLGPFDEETIRELFADGQCSEDDQVWKDGWADAKTFAEVFLEDDPSNSFRSLSEKLIPTGDVDEDEDLDEGPPPLPPLPVMNSKKTDEPPHAGEIKPTHMTEVPFEETSSVSNEEVESSISLDFGAEEFEIDQNEKRLLRIARNLAIALIVGILIFTGYFYFFKRGEIFERPKIMTLGDYERLSSVASTDPKKLDFAFALASDKRTLWASTNSPLEGEVFVNLKSKKGRVLGRDVEVKAKGYLKERLVIFSDFQFVQGTKFIDGFYDVEIYTVDDLKIPLLAGINFNPDRQFRFINEFLITSMNREDFNQQLERFASKRKMNSSEFWLEIAEKYRTVRSITEQIRAGFVKVLQTPSKNYQEAIKSFKDDYANRYGVFFTSFVRDNESSYERLVDKEFDERIEVMASYNELSNLSKKIGAESVSLLDEVEATNPSEKQQEQWDKFSREALIPFNLIIAECERKLALLKSRTEQ
;
A
#
# COMPACT_ATOMS: atom_id res chain seq x y z
N MET A 1 -20.36 -21.74 -15.81
CA MET A 1 -19.81 -21.35 -17.13
C MET A 1 -19.11 -20.04 -16.87
N ASP A 2 -17.84 -19.99 -17.21
CA ASP A 2 -16.97 -18.92 -16.75
C ASP A 2 -16.98 -17.78 -17.77
N TRP A 3 -17.06 -16.56 -17.27
CA TRP A 3 -17.06 -15.32 -18.03
C TRP A 3 -15.77 -14.54 -17.77
N PHE A 4 -15.32 -13.80 -18.77
CA PHE A 4 -14.11 -12.99 -18.73
C PHE A 4 -14.42 -11.60 -19.29
N LEU A 5 -13.94 -10.57 -18.59
CA LEU A 5 -14.01 -9.18 -19.03
C LEU A 5 -12.64 -8.77 -19.59
N ILE A 6 -12.61 -8.25 -20.81
CA ILE A 6 -11.39 -7.83 -21.50
C ILE A 6 -11.34 -6.31 -21.49
N LYS A 7 -10.39 -5.75 -20.74
CA LYS A 7 -10.20 -4.29 -20.61
C LYS A 7 -8.73 -3.96 -20.80
N GLU A 8 -8.43 -3.00 -21.68
CA GLU A 8 -7.04 -2.58 -21.99
C GLU A 8 -6.09 -3.75 -22.37
N ASN A 9 -6.60 -4.79 -23.04
CA ASN A 9 -5.91 -6.05 -23.36
C ASN A 9 -5.59 -6.98 -22.17
N GLU A 10 -6.12 -6.72 -20.98
CA GLU A 10 -6.06 -7.63 -19.84
C GLU A 10 -7.35 -8.44 -19.73
N HIS A 11 -7.22 -9.74 -19.44
CA HIS A 11 -8.34 -10.65 -19.23
C HIS A 11 -8.61 -10.76 -17.72
N LEU A 12 -9.72 -10.19 -17.27
CA LEU A 12 -10.18 -10.25 -15.89
C LEU A 12 -11.18 -11.39 -15.74
N GLY A 13 -10.95 -12.29 -14.79
CA GLY A 13 -11.81 -13.45 -14.52
C GLY A 13 -11.02 -14.68 -14.04
N PRO A 14 -11.66 -15.85 -13.93
CA PRO A 14 -13.05 -16.15 -14.31
C PRO A 14 -14.09 -15.56 -13.35
N PHE A 15 -15.21 -15.11 -13.90
CA PHE A 15 -16.39 -14.61 -13.18
C PHE A 15 -17.64 -15.44 -13.52
N ASP A 16 -18.68 -15.34 -12.70
CA ASP A 16 -20.02 -15.76 -13.08
C ASP A 16 -20.78 -14.62 -13.78
N GLU A 17 -21.94 -14.94 -14.38
CA GLU A 17 -22.74 -13.96 -15.13
C GLU A 17 -23.27 -12.83 -14.25
N GLU A 18 -23.62 -13.15 -13.00
CA GLU A 18 -24.17 -12.20 -12.03
C GLU A 18 -23.11 -11.17 -11.66
N THR A 19 -21.87 -11.60 -11.42
CA THR A 19 -20.72 -10.71 -11.16
C THR A 19 -20.45 -9.77 -12.33
N ILE A 20 -20.51 -10.24 -13.59
CA ILE A 20 -20.31 -9.37 -14.76
C ILE A 20 -21.41 -8.30 -14.86
N ARG A 21 -22.67 -8.64 -14.54
CA ARG A 21 -23.78 -7.67 -14.50
C ARG A 21 -23.63 -6.68 -13.34
N GLU A 22 -23.17 -7.12 -12.18
CA GLU A 22 -22.84 -6.24 -11.05
C GLU A 22 -21.71 -5.27 -11.41
N LEU A 23 -20.64 -5.73 -12.06
CA LEU A 23 -19.53 -4.87 -12.52
C LEU A 23 -20.00 -3.77 -13.50
N PHE A 24 -21.00 -4.05 -14.33
CA PHE A 24 -21.63 -3.06 -15.20
C PHE A 24 -22.54 -2.11 -14.41
N ALA A 25 -23.36 -2.63 -13.50
CA ALA A 25 -24.22 -1.81 -12.63
C ALA A 25 -23.40 -0.85 -11.74
N ASP A 26 -22.21 -1.27 -11.33
CA ASP A 26 -21.25 -0.48 -10.56
C ASP A 26 -20.41 0.49 -11.42
N GLY A 27 -20.62 0.52 -12.75
CA GLY A 27 -19.90 1.38 -13.69
C GLY A 27 -18.43 1.02 -13.91
N GLN A 28 -17.99 -0.16 -13.46
CA GLN A 28 -16.63 -0.67 -13.68
C GLN A 28 -16.45 -1.25 -15.09
N CYS A 29 -17.56 -1.66 -15.71
CA CYS A 29 -17.69 -2.09 -17.10
C CYS A 29 -18.60 -1.11 -17.84
N SER A 30 -18.24 -0.76 -19.07
CA SER A 30 -18.99 0.08 -20.00
C SER A 30 -19.70 -0.77 -21.06
N GLU A 31 -20.60 -0.16 -21.84
CA GLU A 31 -21.35 -0.85 -22.89
C GLU A 31 -20.44 -1.40 -24.01
N ASP A 32 -19.32 -0.72 -24.26
CA ASP A 32 -18.35 -1.05 -25.31
C ASP A 32 -17.26 -2.03 -24.86
N ASP A 33 -17.18 -2.33 -23.56
CA ASP A 33 -16.18 -3.28 -23.04
C ASP A 33 -16.45 -4.70 -23.54
N GLN A 34 -15.38 -5.43 -23.85
CA GLN A 34 -15.48 -6.76 -24.43
C GLN A 34 -15.64 -7.83 -23.34
N VAL A 35 -16.63 -8.71 -23.51
CA VAL A 35 -16.86 -9.89 -22.70
C VAL A 35 -16.68 -11.15 -23.52
N TRP A 36 -16.05 -12.15 -22.92
CA TRP A 36 -15.87 -13.47 -23.53
C TRP A 36 -16.37 -14.55 -22.57
N LYS A 37 -17.10 -15.53 -23.10
CA LYS A 37 -17.63 -16.66 -22.36
C LYS A 37 -16.92 -17.92 -22.79
N ASP A 38 -16.60 -18.79 -21.83
CA ASP A 38 -15.97 -20.07 -22.14
C ASP A 38 -16.80 -20.87 -23.17
N GLY A 39 -16.17 -21.21 -24.31
CA GLY A 39 -16.80 -21.82 -25.47
C GLY A 39 -17.21 -20.88 -26.62
N TRP A 40 -16.98 -19.57 -26.52
CA TRP A 40 -17.16 -18.64 -27.63
C TRP A 40 -15.93 -18.55 -28.54
N ALA A 41 -16.16 -18.37 -29.84
CA ALA A 41 -15.08 -18.22 -30.82
C ALA A 41 -14.36 -16.87 -30.69
N ASP A 42 -15.12 -15.80 -30.46
CA ASP A 42 -14.63 -14.42 -30.37
C ASP A 42 -15.32 -13.70 -29.18
N ALA A 43 -14.66 -12.67 -28.65
CA ALA A 43 -15.25 -11.79 -27.64
C ALA A 43 -16.32 -10.87 -28.29
N LYS A 44 -17.33 -10.48 -27.52
CA LYS A 44 -18.39 -9.56 -27.95
C LYS A 44 -18.50 -8.38 -27.00
N THR A 45 -19.14 -7.29 -27.39
CA THR A 45 -19.35 -6.15 -26.48
C THR A 45 -20.39 -6.48 -25.42
N PHE A 46 -20.30 -5.85 -24.25
CA PHE A 46 -21.27 -6.04 -23.17
C PHE A 46 -22.70 -5.75 -23.64
N ALA A 47 -22.90 -4.69 -24.42
CA ALA A 47 -24.20 -4.31 -24.95
C ALA A 47 -24.85 -5.40 -25.83
N GLU A 48 -24.08 -5.98 -26.76
CA GLU A 48 -24.57 -7.06 -27.65
C GLU A 48 -25.03 -8.29 -26.87
N VAL A 49 -24.44 -8.56 -25.72
CA VAL A 49 -24.69 -9.79 -24.95
C VAL A 49 -25.80 -9.62 -23.94
N PHE A 50 -25.88 -8.45 -23.30
CA PHE A 50 -26.72 -8.25 -22.12
C PHE A 50 -27.83 -7.22 -22.29
N LEU A 51 -27.78 -6.37 -23.33
CA LEU A 51 -28.72 -5.27 -23.53
C LEU A 51 -29.60 -5.41 -24.78
N GLU A 52 -29.23 -6.26 -25.75
CA GLU A 52 -30.00 -6.44 -27.00
C GLU A 52 -31.30 -7.24 -26.86
N ASP A 53 -31.52 -7.94 -25.74
CA ASP A 53 -32.72 -8.76 -25.50
C ASP A 53 -33.86 -8.06 -24.75
N ASP A 54 -33.78 -6.74 -24.51
CA ASP A 54 -34.86 -6.01 -23.83
C ASP A 54 -35.78 -5.26 -24.81
N PRO A 55 -36.95 -5.83 -25.20
CA PRO A 55 -37.92 -5.16 -26.06
C PRO A 55 -38.50 -3.86 -25.44
N SER A 56 -38.17 -3.55 -24.18
CA SER A 56 -38.57 -2.30 -23.52
C SER A 56 -37.76 -1.07 -23.93
N ASN A 57 -36.62 -1.23 -24.63
CA ASN A 57 -35.77 -0.10 -25.03
C ASN A 57 -36.29 0.69 -26.26
N SER A 58 -37.41 0.29 -26.87
CA SER A 58 -38.07 1.08 -27.92
C SER A 58 -38.80 2.34 -27.42
N PHE A 59 -38.94 2.51 -26.10
CA PHE A 59 -39.72 3.61 -25.52
C PHE A 59 -38.91 4.87 -25.18
N ARG A 60 -37.56 4.80 -25.16
CA ARG A 60 -36.70 5.96 -24.84
C ARG A 60 -36.50 6.96 -26.00
N SER A 61 -36.81 6.59 -27.23
CA SER A 61 -36.58 7.46 -28.41
C SER A 61 -37.69 8.51 -28.67
N LEU A 62 -38.80 8.49 -27.90
CA LEU A 62 -39.94 9.40 -28.11
C LEU A 62 -40.02 10.57 -27.12
N SER A 63 -39.26 10.56 -26.02
CA SER A 63 -39.29 11.64 -25.02
C SER A 63 -38.37 12.82 -25.33
N GLU A 64 -37.48 12.71 -26.32
CA GLU A 64 -36.46 13.73 -26.62
C GLU A 64 -36.85 14.70 -27.76
N LYS A 65 -38.09 14.65 -28.26
CA LYS A 65 -38.50 15.45 -29.43
C LYS A 65 -39.64 16.44 -29.23
N LEU A 66 -39.96 16.83 -27.99
CA LEU A 66 -40.99 17.84 -27.71
C LEU A 66 -40.55 18.81 -26.61
N ILE A 67 -39.54 19.62 -26.90
CA ILE A 67 -39.43 20.95 -26.27
C ILE A 67 -39.53 21.97 -27.40
N PRO A 68 -40.68 22.66 -27.54
CA PRO A 68 -40.80 23.78 -28.46
C PRO A 68 -39.90 24.93 -27.98
N THR A 69 -38.98 25.35 -28.83
CA THR A 69 -38.26 26.62 -28.73
C THR A 69 -39.28 27.75 -28.80
N GLY A 70 -39.61 28.32 -27.63
CA GLY A 70 -40.36 29.56 -27.51
C GLY A 70 -39.38 30.71 -27.31
N ASP A 71 -39.37 31.63 -28.27
CA ASP A 71 -38.70 32.93 -28.19
C ASP A 71 -39.18 33.70 -26.96
N VAL A 72 -38.24 34.14 -26.11
CA VAL A 72 -38.47 35.18 -25.10
C VAL A 72 -37.32 36.16 -25.17
N ASP A 73 -37.69 37.40 -25.52
CA ASP A 73 -36.86 38.58 -25.63
C ASP A 73 -36.31 39.07 -24.28
N GLU A 74 -35.10 39.62 -24.38
CA GLU A 74 -34.52 40.82 -23.72
C GLU A 74 -34.78 41.16 -22.23
N ASP A 75 -33.64 41.44 -21.59
CA ASP A 75 -33.37 42.38 -20.49
C ASP A 75 -33.83 42.04 -19.06
N GLU A 76 -32.86 41.76 -18.18
CA GLU A 76 -32.57 42.63 -17.02
C GLU A 76 -31.28 42.19 -16.29
N ASP A 77 -30.39 43.18 -16.09
CA ASP A 77 -29.19 43.16 -15.27
C ASP A 77 -29.45 42.62 -13.86
N LEU A 78 -28.52 41.82 -13.30
CA LEU A 78 -28.04 42.00 -11.92
C LEU A 78 -26.70 41.24 -11.73
N ASP A 79 -25.62 42.01 -11.83
CA ASP A 79 -24.27 41.67 -11.43
C ASP A 79 -24.18 41.72 -9.89
N GLU A 80 -24.43 40.59 -9.22
CA GLU A 80 -24.09 40.41 -7.80
C GLU A 80 -22.95 39.40 -7.67
N GLY A 81 -21.73 39.93 -7.64
CA GLY A 81 -20.55 39.20 -7.23
C GLY A 81 -20.68 38.65 -5.79
N PRO A 82 -19.98 37.56 -5.46
CA PRO A 82 -20.12 36.89 -4.18
C PRO A 82 -19.72 37.80 -3.01
N PRO A 83 -20.38 37.66 -1.84
CA PRO A 83 -20.12 38.49 -0.68
C PRO A 83 -18.68 38.34 -0.17
N PRO A 84 -18.06 39.41 0.33
CA PRO A 84 -16.68 39.38 0.82
C PRO A 84 -16.54 38.50 2.06
N LEU A 85 -15.49 37.67 2.05
CA LEU A 85 -15.11 36.81 3.18
C LEU A 85 -14.78 37.65 4.44
N PRO A 86 -15.11 37.14 5.63
CA PRO A 86 -14.79 37.80 6.90
C PRO A 86 -13.27 37.88 7.13
N PRO A 87 -12.77 38.97 7.76
CA PRO A 87 -11.35 39.17 7.99
C PRO A 87 -10.80 38.15 9.01
N LEU A 88 -9.66 37.56 8.68
CA LEU A 88 -8.94 36.62 9.55
C LEU A 88 -8.37 37.34 10.80
N PRO A 89 -8.30 36.65 11.95
CA PRO A 89 -7.73 37.21 13.17
C PRO A 89 -6.23 37.50 13.03
N VAL A 90 -5.84 38.71 13.40
CA VAL A 90 -4.45 39.16 13.48
C VAL A 90 -3.74 38.38 14.60
N MET A 91 -2.88 37.43 14.25
CA MET A 91 -1.94 36.85 15.21
C MET A 91 -0.78 37.81 15.44
N ASN A 92 -0.72 38.37 16.66
CA ASN A 92 0.38 39.17 17.16
C ASN A 92 1.68 38.36 17.16
N SER A 93 2.58 38.67 16.22
CA SER A 93 3.98 38.27 16.27
C SER A 93 4.70 39.00 17.39
N LYS A 94 5.13 38.28 18.43
CA LYS A 94 6.00 38.83 19.48
C LYS A 94 7.44 38.35 19.26
N LYS A 95 8.29 39.31 18.85
CA LYS A 95 9.77 39.46 19.00
C LYS A 95 10.48 38.29 19.70
N THR A 96 11.44 37.59 19.12
CA THR A 96 12.80 38.00 18.68
C THR A 96 13.52 38.87 19.70
N ASP A 97 14.33 38.24 20.55
CA ASP A 97 15.50 38.85 21.19
C ASP A 97 16.65 37.83 21.14
N GLU A 98 17.76 38.29 20.56
CA GLU A 98 19.10 37.71 20.51
C GLU A 98 20.06 38.90 20.78
N PRO A 99 21.37 38.71 21.03
CA PRO A 99 22.08 38.11 22.17
C PRO A 99 22.89 39.21 22.93
N PRO A 100 23.92 38.91 23.76
CA PRO A 100 25.27 38.75 23.18
C PRO A 100 26.31 37.92 23.99
N HIS A 101 27.37 37.49 23.27
CA HIS A 101 28.79 37.43 23.66
C HIS A 101 29.24 36.53 24.84
N ALA A 102 30.47 36.05 24.95
CA ALA A 102 31.67 35.94 24.11
C ALA A 102 32.72 35.18 24.96
N GLY A 103 33.74 34.65 24.29
CA GLY A 103 35.02 34.28 24.92
C GLY A 103 35.35 32.80 24.81
N GLU A 104 36.60 32.39 24.69
CA GLU A 104 37.84 33.07 24.33
C GLU A 104 38.85 31.97 24.01
N ILE A 105 39.84 32.31 23.19
CA ILE A 105 40.85 31.45 22.59
C ILE A 105 41.95 31.12 23.62
N LYS A 106 42.51 29.89 23.63
CA LYS A 106 43.97 29.66 23.42
C LYS A 106 44.44 28.19 23.45
N PRO A 107 45.54 27.86 22.72
CA PRO A 107 46.11 26.53 22.52
C PRO A 107 47.34 26.29 23.45
N THR A 108 48.10 25.21 23.21
CA THR A 108 49.47 24.81 23.67
C THR A 108 49.40 23.37 24.24
N HIS A 109 50.19 22.36 23.85
CA HIS A 109 51.65 22.28 23.82
C HIS A 109 52.11 21.04 23.00
N MET A 110 53.15 21.20 22.17
CA MET A 110 54.02 20.11 21.66
C MET A 110 55.19 19.91 22.63
N THR A 111 55.62 18.68 22.90
CA THR A 111 56.95 18.43 23.51
C THR A 111 57.60 17.19 22.89
N GLU A 112 58.90 17.32 22.68
CA GLU A 112 59.85 16.49 21.94
C GLU A 112 60.32 15.22 22.69
N VAL A 113 60.60 14.15 21.92
CA VAL A 113 61.84 13.30 21.81
C VAL A 113 62.82 13.37 23.02
N PRO A 114 63.35 12.24 23.59
CA PRO A 114 64.47 11.51 22.95
C PRO A 114 64.69 10.00 23.22
N PHE A 115 65.24 9.35 22.18
CA PHE A 115 66.41 8.45 22.13
C PHE A 115 66.67 7.44 23.27
N GLU A 116 66.77 6.15 22.92
CA GLU A 116 67.76 5.24 23.53
C GLU A 116 68.21 4.17 22.53
N GLU A 117 69.51 4.11 22.30
CA GLU A 117 70.26 3.05 21.63
C GLU A 117 70.27 1.79 22.50
N THR A 118 70.30 0.61 21.91
CA THR A 118 71.22 -0.44 22.38
C THR A 118 71.50 -1.48 21.29
N SER A 119 72.79 -1.64 21.08
CA SER A 119 73.51 -2.63 20.30
C SER A 119 73.40 -4.02 20.92
N SER A 120 73.45 -5.09 20.11
CA SER A 120 74.54 -6.09 20.22
C SER A 120 74.37 -7.23 19.22
N VAL A 121 75.51 -7.52 18.62
CA VAL A 121 75.85 -8.63 17.73
C VAL A 121 76.07 -9.90 18.55
N SER A 122 75.68 -11.07 18.05
CA SER A 122 76.48 -12.28 18.21
C SER A 122 76.20 -13.29 17.09
N ASN A 123 77.30 -13.80 16.55
CA ASN A 123 77.41 -14.83 15.52
C ASN A 123 76.99 -16.20 16.06
N GLU A 124 76.50 -17.07 15.18
CA GLU A 124 76.90 -18.47 15.24
C GLU A 124 76.96 -19.08 13.82
N GLU A 125 78.16 -19.54 13.50
CA GLU A 125 78.56 -20.28 12.31
C GLU A 125 78.00 -21.70 12.38
N VAL A 126 77.51 -22.25 11.27
CA VAL A 126 77.58 -23.69 11.02
C VAL A 126 77.95 -23.94 9.56
N GLU A 127 79.18 -24.41 9.39
CA GLU A 127 79.74 -25.01 8.19
C GLU A 127 78.95 -26.25 7.77
N SER A 128 78.74 -26.45 6.46
CA SER A 128 78.86 -27.79 5.89
C SER A 128 79.35 -27.70 4.45
N SER A 129 80.47 -28.36 4.23
CA SER A 129 81.23 -28.45 2.98
C SER A 129 80.70 -29.61 2.14
N ILE A 130 80.52 -29.37 0.84
CA ILE A 130 80.52 -30.43 -0.17
C ILE A 130 81.41 -29.95 -1.32
N SER A 131 82.54 -30.61 -1.48
CA SER A 131 83.50 -30.43 -2.57
C SER A 131 83.07 -31.23 -3.80
N LEU A 132 82.97 -30.56 -4.95
CA LEU A 132 83.02 -31.20 -6.27
C LEU A 132 84.09 -30.50 -7.10
N ASP A 133 85.14 -31.27 -7.34
CA ASP A 133 86.29 -31.01 -8.17
C ASP A 133 85.92 -31.20 -9.65
N PHE A 134 86.12 -30.17 -10.48
CA PHE A 134 86.19 -30.32 -11.93
C PHE A 134 87.24 -29.35 -12.49
N GLY A 135 88.22 -29.96 -13.15
CA GLY A 135 89.42 -29.34 -13.67
C GLY A 135 89.17 -28.24 -14.70
N ALA A 136 90.15 -27.36 -14.77
CA ALA A 136 90.26 -26.25 -15.68
C ALA A 136 90.54 -26.71 -17.12
N GLU A 137 89.76 -26.19 -18.07
CA GLU A 137 90.27 -25.82 -19.39
C GLU A 137 89.79 -24.41 -19.73
N GLU A 138 90.75 -23.57 -20.08
CA GLU A 138 90.60 -22.15 -20.41
C GLU A 138 89.84 -21.95 -21.73
N PHE A 139 88.79 -21.12 -21.69
CA PHE A 139 88.37 -20.31 -22.82
C PHE A 139 88.08 -18.90 -22.32
N GLU A 140 88.94 -17.94 -22.68
CA GLU A 140 88.82 -16.51 -22.37
C GLU A 140 87.71 -15.84 -23.20
N ILE A 141 86.45 -16.19 -22.95
CA ILE A 141 85.27 -15.41 -23.39
C ILE A 141 84.18 -15.48 -22.30
N ASP A 142 84.49 -15.20 -21.02
CA ASP A 142 83.51 -15.50 -19.94
C ASP A 142 83.60 -14.62 -18.68
N GLN A 143 83.83 -13.31 -18.83
CA GLN A 143 83.67 -12.35 -17.72
C GLN A 143 82.51 -11.37 -17.90
N ASN A 144 82.15 -11.02 -19.13
CA ASN A 144 80.99 -10.15 -19.39
C ASN A 144 79.65 -10.90 -19.27
N GLU A 145 79.57 -12.17 -19.67
CA GLU A 145 78.36 -12.98 -19.50
C GLU A 145 78.06 -13.26 -18.01
N LYS A 146 79.06 -13.57 -17.20
CA LYS A 146 78.90 -13.73 -15.73
C LYS A 146 78.48 -12.45 -15.01
N ARG A 147 78.76 -11.26 -15.56
CA ARG A 147 78.24 -9.98 -15.04
C ARG A 147 76.79 -9.74 -15.48
N LEU A 148 76.48 -10.02 -16.75
CA LEU A 148 75.10 -9.93 -17.28
C LEU A 148 74.15 -10.92 -16.59
N LEU A 149 74.57 -12.16 -16.35
CA LEU A 149 73.79 -13.17 -15.62
C LEU A 149 73.54 -12.76 -14.17
N ARG A 150 74.51 -12.13 -13.49
CA ARG A 150 74.32 -11.59 -12.13
C ARG A 150 73.34 -10.42 -12.11
N ILE A 151 73.42 -9.52 -13.08
CA ILE A 151 72.48 -8.40 -13.22
C ILE A 151 71.08 -8.93 -13.53
N ALA A 152 70.95 -9.85 -14.49
CA ALA A 152 69.68 -10.49 -14.85
C ALA A 152 69.06 -11.24 -13.66
N ARG A 153 69.86 -11.97 -12.88
CA ARG A 153 69.40 -12.64 -11.65
C ARG A 153 68.88 -11.64 -10.63
N ASN A 154 69.60 -10.54 -10.39
CA ASN A 154 69.17 -9.51 -9.45
C ASN A 154 67.90 -8.78 -9.93
N LEU A 155 67.77 -8.57 -11.25
CA LEU A 155 66.59 -7.96 -11.86
C LEU A 155 65.37 -8.88 -11.78
N ALA A 156 65.55 -10.19 -11.98
CA ALA A 156 64.51 -11.19 -11.79
C ALA A 156 64.04 -11.26 -10.33
N ILE A 157 64.96 -11.24 -9.36
CA ILE A 157 64.62 -11.18 -7.93
C ILE A 157 63.87 -9.88 -7.61
N ALA A 158 64.33 -8.73 -8.10
CA ALA A 158 63.66 -7.45 -7.90
C ALA A 158 62.25 -7.42 -8.49
N LEU A 159 62.04 -8.06 -9.64
CA LEU A 159 60.73 -8.17 -10.28
C LEU A 159 59.78 -9.09 -9.48
N ILE A 160 60.28 -10.21 -8.95
CA ILE A 160 59.49 -11.09 -8.06
C ILE A 160 59.12 -10.35 -6.78
N VAL A 161 60.07 -9.65 -6.14
CA VAL A 161 59.80 -8.84 -4.95
C VAL A 161 58.82 -7.71 -5.26
N GLY A 162 58.97 -7.06 -6.42
CA GLY A 162 58.04 -6.04 -6.90
C GLY A 162 56.63 -6.59 -7.10
N ILE A 163 56.48 -7.79 -7.67
CA ILE A 163 55.18 -8.47 -7.80
C ILE A 163 54.62 -8.83 -6.42
N LEU A 164 55.43 -9.32 -5.48
CA LEU A 164 54.98 -9.63 -4.11
C LEU A 164 54.55 -8.38 -3.34
N ILE A 165 55.29 -7.28 -3.45
CA ILE A 165 54.93 -5.99 -2.84
C ILE A 165 53.68 -5.42 -3.52
N PHE A 166 53.59 -5.46 -4.85
CA PHE A 166 52.43 -4.95 -5.58
C PHE A 166 51.17 -5.78 -5.30
N THR A 167 51.27 -7.11 -5.26
CA THR A 167 50.15 -7.99 -4.88
C THR A 167 49.77 -7.84 -3.42
N GLY A 168 50.75 -7.71 -2.51
CA GLY A 168 50.50 -7.38 -1.10
C GLY A 168 49.84 -6.03 -0.91
N TYR A 169 50.31 -4.99 -1.62
CA TYR A 169 49.75 -3.64 -1.62
C TYR A 169 48.33 -3.64 -2.19
N PHE A 170 48.11 -4.27 -3.34
CA PHE A 170 46.80 -4.39 -3.97
C PHE A 170 45.81 -5.17 -3.09
N TYR A 171 46.28 -6.23 -2.42
CA TYR A 171 45.50 -7.00 -1.47
C TYR A 171 45.13 -6.18 -0.21
N PHE A 172 46.05 -5.38 0.31
CA PHE A 172 45.79 -4.50 1.47
C PHE A 172 44.87 -3.32 1.13
N PHE A 173 45.07 -2.65 -0.01
CA PHE A 173 44.27 -1.49 -0.41
C PHE A 173 42.84 -1.87 -0.84
N LYS A 174 42.62 -3.04 -1.46
CA LYS A 174 41.27 -3.52 -1.78
C LYS A 174 40.46 -4.03 -0.58
N ARG A 175 41.05 -4.07 0.62
CA ARG A 175 40.37 -4.62 1.81
C ARG A 175 39.42 -3.61 2.49
N GLY A 176 39.48 -2.34 2.12
CA GLY A 176 38.75 -1.25 2.78
C GLY A 176 37.33 -0.99 2.27
N GLU A 177 37.06 -1.22 0.99
CA GLU A 177 35.76 -0.92 0.38
C GLU A 177 35.05 -2.23 0.00
N ILE A 178 33.94 -2.53 0.68
CA ILE A 178 33.20 -3.78 0.48
C ILE A 178 32.34 -3.71 -0.79
N PHE A 179 31.74 -2.55 -1.05
CA PHE A 179 31.03 -2.21 -2.29
C PHE A 179 31.00 -0.68 -2.47
N GLU A 180 30.87 -0.22 -3.71
CA GLU A 180 30.74 1.22 -4.01
C GLU A 180 29.34 1.75 -3.66
N ARG A 181 29.26 2.93 -3.05
CA ARG A 181 27.98 3.57 -2.70
C ARG A 181 27.18 3.96 -3.97
N PRO A 182 25.95 3.43 -4.17
CA PRO A 182 25.07 3.89 -5.23
C PRO A 182 24.74 5.39 -5.11
N LYS A 183 24.61 6.10 -6.23
CA LYS A 183 24.42 7.58 -6.24
C LYS A 183 23.18 8.06 -5.48
N ILE A 184 22.11 7.27 -5.48
CA ILE A 184 20.83 7.60 -4.85
C ILE A 184 20.73 7.11 -3.39
N MET A 185 21.76 6.42 -2.87
CA MET A 185 21.80 5.92 -1.50
C MET A 185 22.30 7.01 -0.55
N THR A 186 21.63 7.20 0.58
CA THR A 186 22.07 8.15 1.60
C THR A 186 23.36 7.67 2.28
N LEU A 187 24.13 8.61 2.87
CA LEU A 187 25.35 8.24 3.59
C LEU A 187 25.05 7.34 4.81
N GLY A 188 23.98 7.64 5.55
CA GLY A 188 23.59 6.83 6.71
C GLY A 188 23.17 5.40 6.34
N ASP A 189 22.46 5.24 5.21
CA ASP A 189 22.14 3.90 4.70
C ASP A 189 23.40 3.14 4.27
N TYR A 190 24.33 3.82 3.59
CA TYR A 190 25.61 3.22 3.21
C TYR A 190 26.42 2.73 4.41
N GLU A 191 26.57 3.55 5.44
CA GLU A 191 27.28 3.19 6.68
C GLU A 191 26.62 1.99 7.37
N ARG A 192 25.28 2.00 7.48
CA ARG A 192 24.52 0.88 8.05
C ARG A 192 24.75 -0.41 7.25
N LEU A 193 24.59 -0.37 5.94
CA LEU A 193 24.76 -1.53 5.07
C LEU A 193 26.21 -2.05 5.08
N SER A 194 27.19 -1.15 5.06
CA SER A 194 28.63 -1.50 5.11
C SER A 194 29.02 -2.11 6.46
N SER A 195 28.38 -1.69 7.57
CA SER A 195 28.63 -2.25 8.90
C SER A 195 28.28 -3.74 8.98
N VAL A 196 27.11 -4.13 8.45
CA VAL A 196 26.70 -5.54 8.37
C VAL A 196 27.62 -6.30 7.42
N ALA A 197 27.94 -5.69 6.28
CA ALA A 197 28.84 -6.32 5.30
C ALA A 197 30.23 -6.63 5.87
N SER A 198 30.70 -5.85 6.86
CA SER A 198 32.00 -6.03 7.51
C SER A 198 32.01 -7.09 8.62
N THR A 199 30.84 -7.61 9.03
CA THR A 199 30.70 -8.53 10.16
C THR A 199 31.24 -9.94 9.81
N ASP A 200 31.63 -10.74 10.84
CA ASP A 200 32.12 -12.11 10.65
C ASP A 200 31.10 -12.95 9.86
N PRO A 201 31.48 -13.58 8.73
CA PRO A 201 30.56 -14.34 7.86
C PRO A 201 30.02 -15.64 8.48
N LYS A 202 30.47 -16.05 9.67
CA LYS A 202 30.00 -17.29 10.34
C LYS A 202 28.50 -17.32 10.63
N LYS A 203 27.89 -16.16 10.89
CA LYS A 203 26.45 -16.04 11.12
C LYS A 203 25.88 -15.11 10.08
N LEU A 204 25.12 -15.66 9.14
CA LEU A 204 24.48 -14.88 8.09
C LEU A 204 23.61 -13.77 8.70
N ASP A 205 23.85 -12.54 8.25
CA ASP A 205 23.11 -11.36 8.67
C ASP A 205 22.80 -10.47 7.47
N PHE A 206 21.76 -9.66 7.60
CA PHE A 206 21.29 -8.75 6.57
C PHE A 206 20.95 -7.38 7.14
N ALA A 207 21.19 -6.35 6.34
CA ALA A 207 20.60 -5.03 6.54
C ALA A 207 19.92 -4.56 5.25
N PHE A 208 18.87 -3.76 5.41
CA PHE A 208 18.09 -3.24 4.31
C PHE A 208 18.10 -1.72 4.31
N ALA A 209 17.95 -1.11 3.13
CA ALA A 209 17.74 0.32 2.98
C ALA A 209 16.84 0.59 1.78
N LEU A 210 15.86 1.49 1.94
CA LEU A 210 14.93 1.86 0.88
C LEU A 210 15.32 3.23 0.31
N ALA A 211 15.41 3.33 -1.00
CA ALA A 211 15.61 4.61 -1.68
C ALA A 211 14.47 5.59 -1.37
N SER A 212 14.76 6.90 -1.41
CA SER A 212 13.77 7.95 -1.15
C SER A 212 12.60 7.96 -2.15
N ASP A 213 12.82 7.47 -3.37
CA ASP A 213 11.79 7.29 -4.38
C ASP A 213 10.95 6.01 -4.20
N LYS A 214 11.34 5.15 -3.25
CA LYS A 214 10.72 3.86 -2.93
C LYS A 214 10.71 2.85 -4.09
N ARG A 215 11.61 3.03 -5.07
CA ARG A 215 11.73 2.16 -6.26
C ARG A 215 12.95 1.26 -6.20
N THR A 216 13.82 1.42 -5.21
CA THR A 216 15.01 0.58 -5.06
C THR A 216 15.17 0.18 -3.60
N LEU A 217 15.31 -1.12 -3.37
CA LEU A 217 15.64 -1.69 -2.09
C LEU A 217 17.06 -2.27 -2.17
N TRP A 218 17.93 -1.81 -1.28
CA TRP A 218 19.25 -2.38 -1.10
C TRP A 218 19.23 -3.36 0.06
N ALA A 219 19.83 -4.52 -0.15
CA ALA A 219 20.12 -5.46 0.92
C ALA A 219 21.63 -5.73 0.96
N SER A 220 22.23 -5.59 2.13
CA SER A 220 23.63 -5.94 2.36
C SER A 220 23.70 -7.17 3.24
N THR A 221 24.68 -8.03 3.00
CA THR A 221 24.94 -9.22 3.80
C THR A 221 26.41 -9.32 4.18
N ASN A 222 26.75 -10.07 5.22
CA ASN A 222 28.14 -10.44 5.51
C ASN A 222 28.64 -11.63 4.68
N SER A 223 27.78 -12.28 3.89
CA SER A 223 28.18 -13.37 3.00
C SER A 223 29.01 -12.86 1.82
N PRO A 224 30.19 -13.44 1.52
CA PRO A 224 30.99 -13.08 0.35
C PRO A 224 30.53 -13.76 -0.94
N LEU A 225 29.46 -14.56 -0.90
CA LEU A 225 28.97 -15.30 -2.07
C LEU A 225 28.37 -14.37 -3.14
N GLU A 226 28.26 -14.87 -4.37
CA GLU A 226 27.70 -14.13 -5.50
C GLU A 226 26.67 -14.97 -6.27
N GLY A 227 25.57 -14.36 -6.71
CA GLY A 227 24.56 -15.06 -7.51
C GLY A 227 23.14 -14.52 -7.32
N GLU A 228 22.17 -15.26 -7.83
CA GLU A 228 20.76 -14.83 -7.79
C GLU A 228 20.16 -15.02 -6.40
N VAL A 229 19.43 -14.00 -5.93
CA VAL A 229 18.76 -14.00 -4.64
C VAL A 229 17.34 -13.51 -4.82
N PHE A 230 16.41 -14.14 -4.11
CA PHE A 230 15.00 -13.79 -4.08
C PHE A 230 14.65 -13.22 -2.72
N VAL A 231 13.79 -12.21 -2.70
CA VAL A 231 13.27 -11.63 -1.47
C VAL A 231 11.74 -11.64 -1.51
N ASN A 232 11.14 -12.03 -0.39
CA ASN A 232 9.72 -11.91 -0.12
C ASN A 232 9.55 -11.02 1.12
N LEU A 233 8.71 -10.00 0.98
CA LEU A 233 8.56 -8.94 1.97
C LEU A 233 7.07 -8.81 2.28
N LYS A 234 6.71 -9.03 3.54
CA LYS A 234 5.33 -8.89 4.01
C LYS A 234 5.25 -7.84 5.09
N SER A 235 4.52 -6.76 4.84
CA SER A 235 4.34 -5.69 5.80
C SER A 235 3.63 -6.17 7.07
N LYS A 236 4.04 -5.66 8.23
CA LYS A 236 3.33 -5.91 9.49
C LYS A 236 2.13 -4.99 9.65
N LYS A 237 0.96 -5.59 9.78
CA LYS A 237 -0.31 -4.90 9.98
C LYS A 237 -0.20 -3.87 11.13
N GLY A 238 -0.57 -2.62 10.84
CA GLY A 238 -0.54 -1.52 11.80
C GLY A 238 0.86 -0.99 12.14
N ARG A 239 1.93 -1.50 11.53
CA ARG A 239 3.31 -1.06 11.72
C ARG A 239 3.92 -0.48 10.45
N VAL A 240 3.08 0.06 9.58
CA VAL A 240 3.43 0.67 8.28
C VAL A 240 2.67 1.97 8.06
N LEU A 241 3.23 2.90 7.28
CA LEU A 241 2.64 4.21 6.97
C LEU A 241 1.71 4.14 5.74
N GLY A 242 0.78 3.19 5.75
CA GLY A 242 -0.14 2.98 4.64
C GLY A 242 -0.89 1.66 4.72
N ARG A 243 -1.29 1.17 3.56
CA ARG A 243 -1.99 -0.12 3.39
C ARG A 243 -1.00 -1.27 3.42
N ASP A 244 -1.40 -2.43 3.92
CA ASP A 244 -0.53 -3.60 3.92
C ASP A 244 -0.03 -3.94 2.50
N VAL A 245 1.25 -4.29 2.40
CA VAL A 245 1.98 -4.57 1.16
C VAL A 245 2.66 -5.93 1.29
N GLU A 246 2.52 -6.76 0.27
CA GLU A 246 3.26 -8.00 0.09
C GLU A 246 3.94 -7.97 -1.28
N VAL A 247 5.25 -8.14 -1.30
CA VAL A 247 6.06 -7.91 -2.50
C VAL A 247 7.21 -8.89 -2.60
N LYS A 248 7.43 -9.35 -3.83
CA LYS A 248 8.52 -10.25 -4.20
C LYS A 248 9.45 -9.55 -5.17
N ALA A 249 10.75 -9.80 -5.04
CA ALA A 249 11.72 -9.32 -6.00
C ALA A 249 12.86 -10.31 -6.20
N LYS A 250 13.47 -10.22 -7.38
CA LYS A 250 14.69 -10.91 -7.74
C LYS A 250 15.83 -9.90 -7.80
N GLY A 251 16.98 -10.27 -7.25
CA GLY A 251 18.19 -9.47 -7.28
C GLY A 251 19.42 -10.34 -7.52
N TYR A 252 20.55 -9.69 -7.73
CA TYR A 252 21.84 -10.36 -7.87
C TYR A 252 22.77 -9.89 -6.75
N LEU A 253 23.24 -10.83 -5.93
CA LEU A 253 24.23 -10.59 -4.90
C LEU A 253 25.60 -10.47 -5.55
N LYS A 254 26.21 -9.30 -5.43
CA LYS A 254 27.57 -9.02 -5.89
C LYS A 254 28.26 -8.12 -4.86
N GLU A 255 29.50 -8.43 -4.52
CA GLU A 255 30.26 -7.60 -3.56
C GLU A 255 29.48 -7.38 -2.24
N ARG A 256 28.76 -8.42 -1.79
CA ARG A 256 27.93 -8.41 -0.57
C ARG A 256 26.69 -7.49 -0.60
N LEU A 257 26.39 -6.87 -1.74
CA LEU A 257 25.22 -6.01 -1.93
C LEU A 257 24.26 -6.66 -2.93
N VAL A 258 22.97 -6.56 -2.65
CA VAL A 258 21.87 -6.91 -3.55
C VAL A 258 21.07 -5.64 -3.84
N ILE A 259 20.75 -5.42 -5.11
CA ILE A 259 19.89 -4.34 -5.56
C ILE A 259 18.60 -4.95 -6.09
N PHE A 260 17.48 -4.60 -5.48
CA PHE A 260 16.14 -4.95 -5.95
C PHE A 260 15.48 -3.69 -6.53
N SER A 261 15.05 -3.76 -7.78
CA SER A 261 14.40 -2.65 -8.49
C SER A 261 13.13 -3.09 -9.24
N ASP A 262 13.09 -4.34 -9.69
CA ASP A 262 11.89 -4.96 -10.24
C ASP A 262 11.11 -5.70 -9.16
N PHE A 263 9.95 -5.14 -8.82
CA PHE A 263 9.06 -5.63 -7.77
C PHE A 263 7.79 -6.23 -8.36
N GLN A 264 7.45 -7.43 -7.91
CA GLN A 264 6.15 -8.05 -8.14
C GLN A 264 5.30 -7.91 -6.88
N PHE A 265 4.34 -6.99 -6.90
CA PHE A 265 3.41 -6.81 -5.80
C PHE A 265 2.33 -7.89 -5.82
N VAL A 266 2.26 -8.67 -4.75
CA VAL A 266 1.16 -9.61 -4.48
C VAL A 266 0.00 -8.86 -3.83
N GLN A 267 0.31 -7.90 -2.96
CA GLN A 267 -0.64 -7.01 -2.33
C GLN A 267 -0.08 -5.58 -2.33
N GLY A 268 -0.92 -4.60 -2.70
CA GLY A 268 -0.54 -3.20 -2.84
C GLY A 268 0.05 -2.89 -4.23
N THR A 269 0.38 -1.62 -4.47
CA THR A 269 0.88 -1.13 -5.77
C THR A 269 2.25 -0.46 -5.68
N LYS A 270 2.75 -0.23 -4.47
CA LYS A 270 4.02 0.45 -4.21
C LYS A 270 4.56 0.09 -2.84
N PHE A 271 5.87 0.27 -2.64
CA PHE A 271 6.46 0.19 -1.31
C PHE A 271 5.95 1.30 -0.40
N ILE A 272 5.84 0.96 0.88
CA ILE A 272 5.56 1.92 1.95
C ILE A 272 6.58 1.75 3.07
N ASP A 273 6.82 2.82 3.82
CA ASP A 273 7.72 2.77 4.95
C ASP A 273 7.07 1.97 6.07
N GLY A 274 7.81 1.04 6.68
CA GLY A 274 7.20 0.12 7.63
C GLY A 274 8.08 -1.00 8.14
N PHE A 275 7.55 -1.75 9.10
CA PHE A 275 8.12 -3.03 9.50
C PHE A 275 7.65 -4.14 8.58
N TYR A 276 8.58 -4.99 8.13
CA TYR A 276 8.33 -6.12 7.24
C TYR A 276 8.89 -7.40 7.83
N ASP A 277 8.14 -8.49 7.70
CA ASP A 277 8.70 -9.84 7.75
C ASP A 277 9.40 -10.10 6.41
N VAL A 278 10.73 -10.24 6.48
CA VAL A 278 11.60 -10.39 5.31
C VAL A 278 12.09 -11.81 5.23
N GLU A 279 11.87 -12.45 4.10
CA GLU A 279 12.41 -13.74 3.74
C GLU A 279 13.32 -13.58 2.52
N ILE A 280 14.61 -13.82 2.69
CA ILE A 280 15.61 -13.76 1.62
C ILE A 280 16.24 -15.14 1.42
N TYR A 281 16.25 -15.63 0.19
CA TYR A 281 16.67 -16.99 -0.11
C TYR A 281 17.28 -17.14 -1.50
N THR A 282 18.02 -18.23 -1.67
CA THR A 282 18.65 -18.64 -2.93
C THR A 282 18.03 -19.94 -3.41
N VAL A 283 17.80 -20.07 -4.71
CA VAL A 283 17.32 -21.34 -5.31
C VAL A 283 18.49 -22.17 -5.80
N ASP A 284 19.48 -21.53 -6.41
CA ASP A 284 20.69 -22.17 -6.93
C ASP A 284 21.90 -21.92 -6.03
N ASP A 285 22.93 -22.75 -6.20
CA ASP A 285 24.21 -22.59 -5.52
C ASP A 285 24.88 -21.27 -5.92
N LEU A 286 25.19 -20.45 -4.92
CA LEU A 286 25.95 -19.22 -5.12
C LEU A 286 27.43 -19.52 -5.42
N LYS A 287 28.03 -18.64 -6.21
CA LYS A 287 29.44 -18.68 -6.59
C LYS A 287 30.30 -18.13 -5.47
N ILE A 288 31.44 -18.79 -5.24
CA ILE A 288 32.48 -18.28 -4.35
C ILE A 288 33.39 -17.38 -5.22
N PRO A 289 33.56 -16.09 -4.88
CA PRO A 289 34.47 -15.24 -5.63
C PRO A 289 35.91 -15.76 -5.49
N LEU A 290 36.71 -15.63 -6.55
CA LEU A 290 38.09 -16.15 -6.65
C LEU A 290 39.02 -15.74 -5.49
N LEU A 291 38.69 -14.67 -4.78
CA LEU A 291 39.50 -14.11 -3.68
C LEU A 291 38.88 -14.33 -2.28
N ALA A 292 37.72 -14.99 -2.16
CA ALA A 292 37.22 -15.43 -0.86
C ALA A 292 38.08 -16.59 -0.35
N GLY A 293 38.75 -16.38 0.78
CA GLY A 293 39.92 -17.14 1.22
C GLY A 293 39.80 -18.68 1.22
N ILE A 294 40.96 -19.33 1.11
CA ILE A 294 41.20 -20.77 0.92
C ILE A 294 40.60 -21.67 2.04
N ASN A 295 40.13 -21.09 3.16
CA ASN A 295 39.55 -21.82 4.30
C ASN A 295 38.04 -21.54 4.52
N PHE A 296 37.35 -20.94 3.56
CA PHE A 296 35.92 -20.63 3.66
C PHE A 296 35.10 -21.65 2.86
N ASN A 297 34.42 -22.58 3.55
CA ASN A 297 33.47 -23.52 2.94
C ASN A 297 32.05 -23.23 3.44
N PRO A 298 31.42 -22.13 3.00
CA PRO A 298 30.07 -21.77 3.41
C PRO A 298 29.03 -22.69 2.75
N ASP A 299 27.88 -22.80 3.38
CA ASP A 299 26.67 -23.27 2.69
C ASP A 299 26.41 -22.34 1.50
N ARG A 300 26.37 -22.91 0.29
CA ARG A 300 26.22 -22.15 -0.96
C ARG A 300 24.78 -21.70 -1.21
N GLN A 301 23.86 -22.19 -0.39
CA GLN A 301 22.47 -21.78 -0.38
C GLN A 301 22.11 -21.32 1.01
N PHE A 302 21.23 -20.33 1.10
CA PHE A 302 20.70 -19.89 2.38
C PHE A 302 19.23 -19.51 2.27
N ARG A 303 18.57 -19.53 3.43
CA ARG A 303 17.25 -18.95 3.67
C ARG A 303 17.32 -18.21 4.99
N PHE A 304 17.02 -16.92 4.96
CA PHE A 304 17.06 -16.05 6.12
C PHE A 304 15.71 -15.38 6.29
N ILE A 305 15.17 -15.43 7.51
CA ILE A 305 13.85 -14.89 7.85
C ILE A 305 14.02 -14.03 9.09
N ASN A 306 13.67 -12.74 9.00
CA ASN A 306 13.69 -11.83 10.14
C ASN A 306 12.78 -10.61 9.92
N GLU A 307 12.49 -9.87 10.99
CA GLU A 307 11.76 -8.60 10.93
C GLU A 307 12.74 -7.45 10.71
N PHE A 308 12.45 -6.56 9.75
CA PHE A 308 13.19 -5.32 9.54
C PHE A 308 12.28 -4.11 9.43
N LEU A 309 12.79 -2.96 9.90
CA LEU A 309 12.27 -1.66 9.52
C LEU A 309 12.84 -1.28 8.16
N ILE A 310 11.99 -1.25 7.14
CA ILE A 310 12.32 -0.81 5.78
C ILE A 310 11.69 0.56 5.59
N THR A 311 12.53 1.58 5.50
CA THR A 311 12.07 2.98 5.47
C THR A 311 13.11 3.86 4.80
N SER A 312 12.66 4.94 4.15
CA SER A 312 13.52 5.98 3.59
C SER A 312 13.79 7.15 4.56
N MET A 313 13.26 7.09 5.79
CA MET A 313 13.45 8.12 6.81
C MET A 313 14.21 7.57 8.03
N ASN A 314 14.64 8.46 8.94
CA ASN A 314 15.26 7.99 10.18
C ASN A 314 14.21 7.28 11.08
N ARG A 315 14.68 6.48 12.03
CA ARG A 315 13.81 5.66 12.88
C ARG A 315 12.88 6.50 13.77
N GLU A 316 13.34 7.65 14.24
CA GLU A 316 12.60 8.53 15.15
C GLU A 316 11.42 9.19 14.44
N ASP A 317 11.67 9.78 13.26
CA ASP A 317 10.67 10.37 12.38
C ASP A 317 9.64 9.33 11.93
N PHE A 318 10.11 8.11 11.60
CA PHE A 318 9.21 7.02 11.25
C PHE A 318 8.26 6.69 12.40
N ASN A 319 8.78 6.51 13.62
CA ASN A 319 7.95 6.19 14.79
C ASN A 319 6.95 7.32 15.08
N GLN A 320 7.36 8.59 14.98
CA GLN A 320 6.47 9.73 15.17
C GLN A 320 5.37 9.78 14.09
N GLN A 321 5.72 9.53 12.84
CA GLN A 321 4.73 9.46 11.75
C GLN A 321 3.78 8.28 11.93
N LEU A 322 4.28 7.14 12.39
CA LEU A 322 3.47 5.93 12.63
C LEU A 322 2.44 6.17 13.74
N GLU A 323 2.85 6.82 14.82
CA GLU A 323 1.94 7.19 15.91
C GLU A 323 0.86 8.16 15.42
N ARG A 324 1.25 9.24 14.72
CA ARG A 324 0.29 10.19 14.13
C ARG A 324 -0.67 9.52 13.15
N PHE A 325 -0.16 8.61 12.33
CA PHE A 325 -0.94 7.85 11.36
C PHE A 325 -1.95 6.93 12.06
N ALA A 326 -1.52 6.21 13.09
CA ALA A 326 -2.38 5.34 13.89
C ALA A 326 -3.45 6.14 14.65
N SER A 327 -3.09 7.27 15.27
CA SER A 327 -4.06 8.14 15.94
C SER A 327 -5.08 8.72 14.97
N LYS A 328 -4.66 9.14 13.77
CA LYS A 328 -5.57 9.66 12.75
C LYS A 328 -6.52 8.57 12.24
N ARG A 329 -6.04 7.34 12.00
CA ARG A 329 -6.90 6.20 11.64
C ARG A 329 -7.93 5.90 12.72
N LYS A 330 -7.51 5.86 13.99
CA LYS A 330 -8.44 5.63 15.11
C LYS A 330 -9.50 6.74 15.21
N MET A 331 -9.09 8.00 15.07
CA MET A 331 -10.00 9.15 15.10
C MET A 331 -11.01 9.09 13.95
N ASN A 332 -10.53 8.86 12.72
CA ASN A 332 -11.38 8.70 11.54
C ASN A 332 -12.37 7.55 11.74
N SER A 333 -11.91 6.38 12.20
CA SER A 333 -12.75 5.21 12.45
C SER A 333 -13.84 5.53 13.48
N SER A 334 -13.48 6.17 14.60
CA SER A 334 -14.45 6.53 15.66
C SER A 334 -15.51 7.51 15.16
N GLU A 335 -15.09 8.58 14.47
CA GLU A 335 -15.99 9.60 13.91
C GLU A 335 -16.94 8.98 12.88
N PHE A 336 -16.43 8.08 12.04
CA PHE A 336 -17.22 7.33 11.07
C PHE A 336 -18.27 6.42 11.74
N TRP A 337 -17.89 5.63 12.74
CA TRP A 337 -18.84 4.73 13.40
C TRP A 337 -19.96 5.48 14.11
N LEU A 338 -19.67 6.67 14.64
CA LEU A 338 -20.68 7.58 15.19
C LEU A 338 -21.63 8.08 14.10
N GLU A 339 -21.12 8.57 12.97
CA GLU A 339 -21.93 9.02 11.83
C GLU A 339 -22.87 7.90 11.33
N ILE A 340 -22.34 6.70 11.13
CA ILE A 340 -23.14 5.54 10.68
C ILE A 340 -24.22 5.18 11.70
N ALA A 341 -23.90 5.20 13.00
CA ALA A 341 -24.90 4.95 14.03
C ALA A 341 -26.01 6.00 14.02
N GLU A 342 -25.70 7.28 13.81
CA GLU A 342 -26.71 8.34 13.68
C GLU A 342 -27.58 8.17 12.43
N LYS A 343 -26.98 7.77 11.31
CA LYS A 343 -27.71 7.47 10.06
C LYS A 343 -28.68 6.31 10.26
N TYR A 344 -28.26 5.20 10.88
CA TYR A 344 -29.16 4.09 11.21
C TYR A 344 -30.28 4.50 12.17
N ARG A 345 -30.01 5.33 13.19
CA ARG A 345 -31.06 5.87 14.08
C ARG A 345 -32.09 6.69 13.32
N THR A 346 -31.63 7.52 12.38
CA THR A 346 -32.49 8.36 11.55
C THR A 346 -33.37 7.51 10.64
N VAL A 347 -32.78 6.58 9.89
CA VAL A 347 -33.51 5.65 9.00
C VAL A 347 -34.55 4.85 9.79
N ARG A 348 -34.17 4.32 10.96
CA ARG A 348 -35.11 3.62 11.86
C ARG A 348 -36.28 4.52 12.28
N SER A 349 -36.01 5.73 12.75
CA SER A 349 -37.04 6.66 13.23
C SER A 349 -38.03 7.02 12.13
N ILE A 350 -37.55 7.28 10.91
CA ILE A 350 -38.42 7.56 9.77
C ILE A 350 -39.24 6.32 9.39
N THR A 351 -38.64 5.13 9.42
CA THR A 351 -39.35 3.86 9.17
C THR A 351 -40.47 3.62 10.20
N GLU A 352 -40.21 3.89 11.48
CA GLU A 352 -41.22 3.81 12.55
C GLU A 352 -42.38 4.80 12.32
N GLN A 353 -42.10 6.01 11.83
CA GLN A 353 -43.13 6.99 11.49
C GLN A 353 -43.99 6.53 10.31
N ILE A 354 -43.38 5.98 9.25
CA ILE A 354 -44.10 5.43 8.09
C ILE A 354 -45.00 4.28 8.54
N ARG A 355 -44.45 3.32 9.30
CA ARG A 355 -45.21 2.22 9.88
C ARG A 355 -46.39 2.72 10.72
N ALA A 356 -46.17 3.73 11.57
CA ALA A 356 -47.24 4.32 12.38
C ALA A 356 -48.32 5.00 11.52
N GLY A 357 -47.93 5.61 10.40
CA GLY A 357 -48.87 6.13 9.40
C GLY A 357 -49.74 5.03 8.80
N PHE A 358 -49.15 3.92 8.36
CA PHE A 358 -49.91 2.77 7.88
C PHE A 358 -50.84 2.18 8.96
N VAL A 359 -50.39 2.07 10.21
CA VAL A 359 -51.26 1.64 11.32
C VAL A 359 -52.49 2.53 11.45
N LYS A 360 -52.33 3.85 11.35
CA LYS A 360 -53.48 4.79 11.41
C LYS A 360 -54.44 4.56 10.24
N VAL A 361 -53.93 4.38 9.03
CA VAL A 361 -54.75 4.09 7.84
C VAL A 361 -55.53 2.78 8.02
N LEU A 362 -54.85 1.70 8.42
CA LEU A 362 -55.44 0.36 8.59
C LEU A 362 -56.47 0.29 9.73
N GLN A 363 -56.36 1.16 10.74
CA GLN A 363 -57.30 1.28 11.85
C GLN A 363 -58.44 2.28 11.58
N THR A 364 -58.40 3.02 10.46
CA THR A 364 -59.44 4.00 10.12
C THR A 364 -60.72 3.28 9.70
N PRO A 365 -61.90 3.68 10.21
CA PRO A 365 -63.17 3.10 9.79
C PRO A 365 -63.41 3.21 8.29
N SER A 366 -64.07 2.22 7.67
CA SER A 366 -64.26 2.13 6.21
C SER A 366 -64.82 3.39 5.56
N LYS A 367 -65.67 4.15 6.28
CA LYS A 367 -66.26 5.41 5.80
C LYS A 367 -65.21 6.49 5.46
N ASN A 368 -64.11 6.54 6.22
CA ASN A 368 -63.08 7.58 6.09
C ASN A 368 -61.75 7.03 5.53
N TYR A 369 -61.73 5.75 5.15
CA TYR A 369 -60.52 5.02 4.78
C TYR A 369 -59.81 5.63 3.57
N GLN A 370 -60.56 5.99 2.53
CA GLN A 370 -60.02 6.62 1.31
C GLN A 370 -59.40 8.00 1.57
N GLU A 371 -60.00 8.79 2.47
CA GLU A 371 -59.46 10.08 2.88
C GLU A 371 -58.16 9.90 3.68
N ALA A 372 -58.10 8.89 4.56
CA ALA A 372 -56.90 8.56 5.31
C ALA A 372 -55.76 8.07 4.42
N ILE A 373 -56.03 7.23 3.41
CA ILE A 373 -55.03 6.83 2.40
C ILE A 373 -54.50 8.06 1.68
N LYS A 374 -55.40 8.91 1.15
CA LYS A 374 -55.00 10.10 0.40
C LYS A 374 -54.12 11.02 1.25
N SER A 375 -54.53 11.30 2.49
CA SER A 375 -53.74 12.10 3.43
C SER A 375 -52.37 11.49 3.69
N PHE A 376 -52.28 10.17 3.87
CA PHE A 376 -51.00 9.51 4.09
C PHE A 376 -50.12 9.49 2.84
N LYS A 377 -50.70 9.31 1.65
CA LYS A 377 -50.00 9.37 0.36
C LYS A 377 -49.38 10.76 0.13
N ASP A 378 -50.14 11.81 0.43
CA ASP A 378 -49.66 13.19 0.36
C ASP A 378 -48.53 13.44 1.37
N ASP A 379 -48.68 12.97 2.62
CA ASP A 379 -47.62 13.05 3.64
C ASP A 379 -46.36 12.28 3.20
N TYR A 380 -46.53 11.09 2.62
CA TYR A 380 -45.43 10.26 2.17
C TYR A 380 -44.66 10.92 1.03
N ALA A 381 -45.36 11.37 -0.01
CA ALA A 381 -44.75 12.00 -1.17
C ALA A 381 -43.98 13.27 -0.77
N ASN A 382 -44.56 14.10 0.09
CA ASN A 382 -43.97 15.40 0.44
C ASN A 382 -42.86 15.32 1.50
N ARG A 383 -42.85 14.28 2.34
CA ARG A 383 -41.90 14.19 3.47
C ARG A 383 -40.97 13.00 3.35
N TYR A 384 -41.52 11.80 3.26
CA TYR A 384 -40.74 10.57 3.38
C TYR A 384 -40.00 10.22 2.07
N GLY A 385 -40.67 10.34 0.92
CA GLY A 385 -40.05 10.12 -0.39
C GLY A 385 -38.92 11.11 -0.68
N VAL A 386 -39.16 12.41 -0.40
CA VAL A 386 -38.13 13.45 -0.51
C VAL A 386 -36.96 13.15 0.43
N PHE A 387 -37.23 12.79 1.68
CA PHE A 387 -36.19 12.45 2.66
C PHE A 387 -35.28 11.31 2.17
N PHE A 388 -35.82 10.17 1.73
CA PHE A 388 -34.97 9.05 1.31
C PHE A 388 -34.14 9.36 0.07
N THR A 389 -34.70 10.14 -0.86
CA THR A 389 -33.95 10.60 -2.04
C THR A 389 -32.77 11.48 -1.62
N SER A 390 -33.00 12.46 -0.74
CA SER A 390 -31.91 13.30 -0.21
C SER A 390 -30.91 12.48 0.61
N PHE A 391 -31.41 11.53 1.42
CA PHE A 391 -30.57 10.71 2.28
C PHE A 391 -29.63 9.83 1.48
N VAL A 392 -30.10 9.16 0.42
CA VAL A 392 -29.25 8.32 -0.45
C VAL A 392 -28.15 9.18 -1.10
N ARG A 393 -28.50 10.34 -1.65
CA ARG A 393 -27.53 11.26 -2.26
C ARG A 393 -26.50 11.77 -1.25
N ASP A 394 -26.95 12.19 -0.08
CA ASP A 394 -26.06 12.67 0.99
C ASP A 394 -25.17 11.53 1.52
N ASN A 395 -25.68 10.30 1.53
CA ASN A 395 -24.94 9.11 1.92
C ASN A 395 -23.84 8.74 0.91
N GLU A 396 -24.14 8.79 -0.38
CA GLU A 396 -23.17 8.63 -1.48
C GLU A 396 -22.09 9.72 -1.43
N SER A 397 -22.46 10.98 -1.20
CA SER A 397 -21.49 12.07 -1.03
C SER A 397 -20.61 11.91 0.22
N SER A 398 -21.17 11.40 1.34
CA SER A 398 -20.36 11.00 2.50
C SER A 398 -19.38 9.88 2.14
N TYR A 399 -19.84 8.88 1.39
CA TYR A 399 -18.99 7.77 0.94
C TYR A 399 -17.80 8.29 0.11
N GLU A 400 -18.04 9.10 -0.92
CA GLU A 400 -16.99 9.66 -1.79
C GLU A 400 -15.92 10.42 -1.00
N ARG A 401 -16.33 11.25 -0.03
CA ARG A 401 -15.40 12.02 0.84
C ARG A 401 -14.54 11.14 1.74
N LEU A 402 -14.94 9.90 1.96
CA LEU A 402 -14.26 8.96 2.85
C LEU A 402 -13.43 7.92 2.10
N VAL A 403 -13.67 7.70 0.80
CA VAL A 403 -12.85 6.80 -0.03
C VAL A 403 -11.36 7.13 0.07
N ASP A 404 -11.01 8.41 0.17
CA ASP A 404 -9.64 8.91 0.24
C ASP A 404 -9.05 8.93 1.65
N LYS A 405 -9.85 8.66 2.70
CA LYS A 405 -9.37 8.63 4.08
C LYS A 405 -8.85 7.25 4.47
N GLU A 406 -7.90 7.25 5.39
CA GLU A 406 -7.33 6.01 5.96
C GLU A 406 -8.12 5.57 7.20
N PHE A 407 -8.50 4.29 7.22
CA PHE A 407 -9.32 3.65 8.24
C PHE A 407 -8.73 2.31 8.67
N ASP A 408 -9.07 1.84 9.87
CA ASP A 408 -8.67 0.51 10.33
C ASP A 408 -9.38 -0.61 9.57
N GLU A 409 -10.68 -0.43 9.30
CA GLU A 409 -11.57 -1.44 8.71
C GLU A 409 -12.24 -0.91 7.44
N ARG A 410 -11.45 -0.38 6.49
CA ARG A 410 -11.97 0.30 5.28
C ARG A 410 -13.03 -0.51 4.52
N ILE A 411 -12.87 -1.83 4.37
CA ILE A 411 -13.84 -2.67 3.65
C ILE A 411 -15.20 -2.61 4.32
N GLU A 412 -15.24 -2.72 5.64
CA GLU A 412 -16.48 -2.69 6.41
C GLU A 412 -17.09 -1.28 6.47
N VAL A 413 -16.23 -0.26 6.54
CA VAL A 413 -16.62 1.16 6.43
C VAL A 413 -17.39 1.38 5.12
N MET A 414 -16.83 0.93 4.00
CA MET A 414 -17.43 1.07 2.68
C MET A 414 -18.72 0.25 2.55
N ALA A 415 -18.73 -0.99 3.04
CA ALA A 415 -19.91 -1.85 3.03
C ALA A 415 -21.08 -1.23 3.81
N SER A 416 -20.82 -0.58 4.94
CA SER A 416 -21.86 0.01 5.80
C SER A 416 -22.63 1.13 5.10
N TYR A 417 -21.98 1.91 4.23
CA TYR A 417 -22.65 2.95 3.43
C TYR A 417 -23.57 2.35 2.37
N ASN A 418 -23.11 1.33 1.66
CA ASN A 418 -23.92 0.62 0.67
C ASN A 418 -25.13 -0.05 1.33
N GLU A 419 -24.95 -0.67 2.50
CA GLU A 419 -26.06 -1.22 3.29
C GLU A 419 -27.10 -0.16 3.64
N LEU A 420 -26.71 1.03 4.09
CA LEU A 420 -27.63 2.13 4.41
C LEU A 420 -28.40 2.63 3.19
N SER A 421 -27.73 2.79 2.04
CA SER A 421 -28.37 3.19 0.80
C SER A 421 -29.38 2.14 0.33
N ASN A 422 -29.01 0.85 0.37
CA ASN A 422 -29.89 -0.25 0.00
C ASN A 422 -31.08 -0.38 0.95
N LEU A 423 -30.86 -0.19 2.25
CA LEU A 423 -31.93 -0.18 3.24
C LEU A 423 -32.93 0.95 2.99
N SER A 424 -32.43 2.14 2.64
CA SER A 424 -33.28 3.29 2.31
C SER A 424 -34.11 3.05 1.04
N LYS A 425 -33.49 2.50 -0.01
CA LYS A 425 -34.19 2.09 -1.25
C LYS A 425 -35.26 1.04 -0.95
N LYS A 426 -34.95 0.05 -0.11
CA LYS A 426 -35.88 -1.00 0.31
C LYS A 426 -37.09 -0.41 1.06
N ILE A 427 -36.87 0.50 2.02
CA ILE A 427 -37.98 1.18 2.72
C ILE A 427 -38.88 1.92 1.73
N GLY A 428 -38.27 2.62 0.76
CA GLY A 428 -39.00 3.28 -0.32
C GLY A 428 -39.90 2.32 -1.09
N ALA A 429 -39.34 1.23 -1.59
CA ALA A 429 -40.06 0.23 -2.37
C ALA A 429 -41.19 -0.44 -1.58
N GLU A 430 -40.92 -0.88 -0.35
CA GLU A 430 -41.91 -1.52 0.53
C GLU A 430 -43.06 -0.54 0.89
N SER A 431 -42.75 0.75 1.06
CA SER A 431 -43.76 1.77 1.32
C SER A 431 -44.67 2.01 0.13
N VAL A 432 -44.12 2.11 -1.09
CA VAL A 432 -44.94 2.29 -2.29
C VAL A 432 -45.79 1.05 -2.55
N SER A 433 -45.19 -0.14 -2.46
CA SER A 433 -45.91 -1.40 -2.65
C SER A 433 -47.07 -1.56 -1.67
N LEU A 434 -46.86 -1.26 -0.39
CA LEU A 434 -47.94 -1.36 0.59
C LEU A 434 -49.01 -0.28 0.35
N LEU A 435 -48.61 0.92 -0.04
CA LEU A 435 -49.55 2.00 -0.35
C LEU A 435 -50.49 1.61 -1.51
N ASP A 436 -49.94 1.02 -2.56
CA ASP A 436 -50.72 0.52 -3.71
C ASP A 436 -51.67 -0.61 -3.29
N GLU A 437 -51.22 -1.54 -2.44
CA GLU A 437 -52.04 -2.65 -1.94
C GLU A 437 -53.19 -2.18 -1.03
N VAL A 438 -52.90 -1.20 -0.17
CA VAL A 438 -53.87 -0.56 0.73
C VAL A 438 -54.89 0.27 -0.07
N GLU A 439 -54.47 0.96 -1.14
CA GLU A 439 -55.32 1.73 -2.04
C GLU A 439 -56.26 0.82 -2.86
N ALA A 440 -55.76 -0.33 -3.33
CA ALA A 440 -56.54 -1.32 -4.06
C ALA A 440 -57.53 -2.10 -3.18
N THR A 441 -57.36 -2.09 -1.86
CA THR A 441 -58.20 -2.85 -0.92
C THR A 441 -59.31 -2.00 -0.32
N ASN A 442 -60.55 -2.48 -0.34
CA ASN A 442 -61.67 -1.87 0.39
C ASN A 442 -61.96 -2.65 1.69
N PRO A 443 -61.82 -2.04 2.89
CA PRO A 443 -62.08 -2.72 4.17
C PRO A 443 -63.53 -3.25 4.27
N SER A 444 -64.47 -2.59 3.60
CA SER A 444 -65.90 -2.94 3.59
C SER A 444 -66.20 -4.27 2.91
N GLU A 445 -65.29 -4.73 2.03
CA GLU A 445 -65.48 -5.92 1.21
C GLU A 445 -64.85 -7.18 1.84
N LYS A 446 -63.99 -7.01 2.86
CA LYS A 446 -63.32 -8.10 3.57
C LYS A 446 -64.06 -8.44 4.85
N GLN A 447 -64.05 -9.72 5.23
CA GLN A 447 -64.48 -10.13 6.57
C GLN A 447 -63.48 -9.59 7.62
N GLN A 448 -63.96 -9.29 8.83
CA GLN A 448 -63.12 -8.71 9.89
C GLN A 448 -61.83 -9.52 10.14
N GLU A 449 -61.92 -10.84 10.18
CA GLU A 449 -60.76 -11.72 10.40
C GLU A 449 -59.74 -11.63 9.25
N GLN A 450 -60.21 -11.49 8.01
CA GLN A 450 -59.35 -11.31 6.83
C GLN A 450 -58.67 -9.93 6.85
N TRP A 451 -59.39 -8.90 7.32
CA TRP A 451 -58.83 -7.55 7.49
C TRP A 451 -57.76 -7.50 8.58
N ASP A 452 -58.00 -8.15 9.73
CA ASP A 452 -57.05 -8.22 10.83
C ASP A 452 -55.81 -9.04 10.46
N LYS A 453 -55.97 -10.08 9.64
CA LYS A 453 -54.84 -10.83 9.08
C LYS A 453 -54.01 -9.96 8.13
N PHE A 454 -54.67 -9.34 7.15
CA PHE A 454 -54.03 -8.44 6.19
C PHE A 454 -53.26 -7.31 6.89
N SER A 455 -53.90 -6.63 7.85
CA SER A 455 -53.30 -5.51 8.59
C SER A 455 -52.06 -5.92 9.39
N ARG A 456 -52.01 -7.16 9.91
CA ARG A 456 -50.83 -7.69 10.60
C ARG A 456 -49.71 -8.02 9.62
N GLU A 457 -50.04 -8.67 8.51
CA GLU A 457 -49.07 -9.11 7.50
C GLU A 457 -48.43 -7.92 6.75
N ALA A 458 -49.24 -6.91 6.42
CA ALA A 458 -48.82 -5.67 5.77
C ALA A 458 -47.65 -4.96 6.49
N LEU A 459 -47.58 -5.04 7.82
CA LEU A 459 -46.59 -4.33 8.62
C LEU A 459 -45.32 -5.14 8.90
N ILE A 460 -45.26 -6.41 8.49
CA ILE A 460 -44.12 -7.30 8.71
C ILE A 460 -42.83 -6.74 8.08
N PRO A 461 -42.80 -6.28 6.81
CA PRO A 461 -41.58 -5.77 6.20
C PRO A 461 -40.94 -4.62 6.98
N PHE A 462 -41.76 -3.68 7.46
CA PHE A 462 -41.29 -2.55 8.27
C PHE A 462 -40.74 -3.00 9.63
N ASN A 463 -41.39 -3.96 10.29
CA ASN A 463 -40.89 -4.51 11.56
C ASN A 463 -39.51 -5.18 11.38
N LEU A 464 -39.31 -5.89 10.27
CA LEU A 464 -38.03 -6.53 9.95
C LEU A 464 -36.92 -5.50 9.71
N ILE A 465 -37.22 -4.43 8.96
CA ILE A 465 -36.27 -3.33 8.72
C ILE A 465 -35.90 -2.62 10.03
N ILE A 466 -36.89 -2.35 10.89
CA ILE A 466 -36.64 -1.73 12.21
C ILE A 466 -35.74 -2.64 13.06
N ALA A 467 -36.06 -3.94 13.13
CA ALA A 467 -35.25 -4.92 13.87
C ALA A 467 -33.82 -5.05 13.30
N GLU A 468 -33.65 -4.92 11.98
CA GLU A 468 -32.34 -4.87 11.34
C GLU A 468 -31.54 -3.63 11.75
N CYS A 469 -32.18 -2.44 11.75
CA CYS A 469 -31.54 -1.22 12.25
C CYS A 469 -31.12 -1.35 13.72
N GLU A 470 -31.99 -1.91 14.57
CA GLU A 470 -31.69 -2.12 16.00
C GLU A 470 -30.50 -3.06 16.20
N ARG A 471 -30.44 -4.15 15.44
CA ARG A 471 -29.32 -5.09 15.46
C ARG A 471 -28.01 -4.42 15.07
N LYS A 472 -28.03 -3.63 13.98
CA LYS A 472 -26.84 -2.89 13.50
C LYS A 472 -26.40 -1.84 14.53
N LEU A 473 -27.33 -1.10 15.12
CA LEU A 473 -27.04 -0.14 16.20
C LEU A 473 -26.43 -0.80 17.43
N ALA A 474 -26.88 -1.99 17.82
CA ALA A 474 -26.31 -2.74 18.93
C ALA A 474 -24.86 -3.17 18.65
N LEU A 475 -24.57 -3.62 17.43
CA LEU A 475 -23.22 -3.94 16.99
C LEU A 475 -22.32 -2.69 17.00
N LEU A 476 -22.78 -1.58 16.44
CA LEU A 476 -22.02 -0.33 16.41
C LEU A 476 -21.71 0.22 17.80
N LYS A 477 -22.66 0.11 18.74
CA LYS A 477 -22.45 0.54 20.13
C LYS A 477 -21.27 -0.18 20.79
N SER A 478 -21.14 -1.49 20.57
CA SER A 478 -20.01 -2.28 21.09
C SER A 478 -18.66 -1.85 20.52
N ARG A 479 -18.63 -1.23 19.33
CA ARG A 479 -17.40 -0.72 18.70
C ARG A 479 -17.02 0.67 19.17
N THR A 480 -18.01 1.53 19.43
CA THR A 480 -17.75 2.89 19.96
C THR A 480 -17.33 2.89 21.43
N GLU A 481 -17.61 1.82 22.17
CA GLU A 481 -17.24 1.68 23.59
C GLU A 481 -15.86 1.01 23.81
N GLN A 482 -15.19 0.55 22.73
CA GLN A 482 -13.82 0.01 22.74
C GLN A 482 -12.80 1.08 22.30
#